data_AF-A0A7L3RMV9-F1
#
_entry.id   AF-A0A7L3RMV9-F1
#
_cell.length_a   1.000
_cell.length_b   1.000
_cell.length_c   1.000
_cell.angle_alpha   90.00
_cell.angle_beta   90.00
_cell.angle_gamma   90.00
#
_symmetry.space_group_name_H-M   'P 1'
#
loop_
_entity.id
_entity.type
_entity.pdbx_description
1 polymer ?
#
loop_
_entity_poly.entity_id
_entity_poly.type
_entity_poly.pdbx_seq_one_letter_code
_entity_poly.pdbx_strand_id
1 'polypeptide(L)'
;VGSSPGDTALTPRREQPAAEGTAFISIQAFPALLDLPQDLEVTEVSCGSRHTAVVTRGGELYTWGWGKYGQLGHGDNSSSDRPRRIEYLVAEGLQAEEVVCGPWTTYVHVLE
;
A
#
# COMPACT_ATOMS: atom_id res chain seq x y z
N VAL A 1 -4.18 20.58 49.95
CA VAL A 1 -3.80 19.31 49.31
C VAL A 1 -5.01 18.76 48.58
N GLY A 2 -4.91 18.64 47.25
CA GLY A 2 -5.87 17.88 46.40
C GLY A 2 -6.96 18.69 45.69
N SER A 3 -6.61 19.50 44.69
CA SER A 3 -7.53 20.03 43.68
C SER A 3 -7.81 18.96 42.62
N SER A 4 -9.09 18.69 42.35
CA SER A 4 -9.58 17.72 41.35
C SER A 4 -9.01 18.01 39.94
N PRO A 5 -8.63 16.98 39.15
CA PRO A 5 -8.30 17.17 37.76
C PRO A 5 -9.59 17.33 36.95
N GLY A 6 -9.69 18.44 36.21
CA GLY A 6 -10.82 18.72 35.33
C GLY A 6 -10.86 17.76 34.15
N ASP A 7 -12.04 17.21 33.90
CA ASP A 7 -12.40 16.50 32.68
C ASP A 7 -12.13 17.40 31.47
N THR A 8 -11.09 17.10 30.71
CA THR A 8 -10.81 17.79 29.46
C THR A 8 -11.62 17.08 28.38
N ALA A 9 -12.89 17.48 28.24
CA ALA A 9 -13.76 17.01 27.17
C ALA A 9 -13.11 17.32 25.81
N LEU A 10 -12.78 16.26 25.06
CA LEU A 10 -12.34 16.37 23.67
C LEU A 10 -13.48 16.99 22.85
N THR A 11 -13.30 18.24 22.42
CA THR A 11 -14.18 18.85 21.44
C THR A 11 -14.07 18.06 20.13
N PRO A 12 -15.18 17.58 19.54
CA PRO A 12 -15.12 16.91 18.25
C PRO A 12 -14.61 17.92 17.21
N ARG A 13 -13.49 17.59 16.54
CA ARG A 13 -12.98 18.41 15.45
C ARG A 13 -14.05 18.46 14.36
N ARG A 14 -14.48 19.66 14.01
CA ARG A 14 -15.31 19.95 12.85
C ARG A 14 -14.61 19.38 11.61
N GLU A 15 -15.15 18.31 11.05
CA GLU A 15 -14.72 17.79 9.76
C GLU A 15 -14.98 18.87 8.70
N GLN A 16 -13.92 19.29 8.04
CA GLN A 16 -13.96 20.26 6.96
C GLN A 16 -14.09 19.47 5.66
N PRO A 17 -15.05 19.78 4.77
CA PRO A 17 -15.25 19.03 3.55
C PRO A 17 -14.00 19.17 2.67
N ALA A 18 -13.38 18.03 2.34
CA ALA A 18 -12.21 18.00 1.47
C ALA A 18 -12.60 18.44 0.06
N ALA A 19 -11.84 19.37 -0.51
CA ALA A 19 -12.01 19.82 -1.89
C ALA A 19 -11.64 18.68 -2.86
N GLU A 20 -12.42 18.54 -3.93
CA GLU A 20 -12.18 17.59 -5.02
C GLU A 20 -10.76 17.74 -5.58
N GLY A 21 -10.01 16.64 -5.65
CA GLY A 21 -8.66 16.59 -6.25
C GLY A 21 -7.49 16.42 -5.29
N THR A 22 -7.71 16.09 -4.00
CA THR A 22 -6.60 15.87 -3.06
C THR A 22 -6.27 14.37 -2.93
N ALA A 23 -5.14 13.94 -3.49
CA ALA A 23 -4.54 12.64 -3.19
C ALA A 23 -3.84 12.71 -1.82
N PHE A 24 -4.27 11.88 -0.88
CA PHE A 24 -3.68 11.83 0.46
C PHE A 24 -2.45 10.92 0.46
N ILE A 25 -1.34 11.41 1.00
CA ILE A 25 -0.20 10.57 1.35
C ILE A 25 -0.32 10.22 2.83
N SER A 26 -0.43 8.92 3.10
CA SER A 26 -0.37 8.36 4.45
C SER A 26 1.04 8.49 5.00
N ILE A 27 1.20 9.21 6.11
CA ILE A 27 2.34 9.01 7.00
C ILE A 27 1.88 9.12 8.46
N GLN A 28 1.88 7.97 9.13
CA GLN A 28 2.09 7.78 10.57
C GLN A 28 1.08 8.47 11.52
N ALA A 29 -0.06 7.82 11.77
CA ALA A 29 -0.85 7.81 13.03
C ALA A 29 -2.31 7.38 12.79
N PHE A 30 -2.80 7.49 11.55
CA PHE A 30 -4.17 7.16 11.17
C PHE A 30 -4.19 6.35 9.87
N PRO A 31 -5.19 5.46 9.67
CA PRO A 31 -5.43 4.84 8.38
C PRO A 31 -5.57 5.92 7.31
N ALA A 32 -4.93 5.75 6.17
CA ALA A 32 -5.07 6.64 5.03
C ALA A 32 -5.20 5.82 3.75
N LEU A 33 -5.99 6.37 2.85
CA LEU A 33 -6.26 5.75 1.55
C LEU A 33 -4.97 5.70 0.74
N LEU A 34 -4.75 4.57 0.07
CA LEU A 34 -3.63 4.39 -0.82
C LEU A 34 -3.98 4.98 -2.19
N ASP A 35 -2.99 5.61 -2.83
CA ASP A 35 -3.11 6.14 -4.19
C ASP A 35 -3.01 5.00 -5.22
N LEU A 36 -4.03 4.14 -5.24
CA LEU A 36 -4.29 3.15 -6.28
C LEU A 36 -5.40 3.67 -7.20
N PRO A 37 -5.44 3.22 -8.48
CA PRO A 37 -6.60 3.42 -9.33
C PRO A 37 -7.92 3.10 -8.60
N GLN A 38 -8.89 4.02 -8.66
CA GLN A 38 -10.10 3.98 -7.81
C GLN A 38 -11.03 2.79 -8.11
N ASP A 39 -10.85 2.17 -9.26
CA ASP A 39 -11.61 1.04 -9.78
C ASP A 39 -10.94 -0.32 -9.53
N LEU A 40 -9.78 -0.33 -8.85
CA LEU A 40 -9.12 -1.58 -8.48
C LEU A 40 -9.77 -2.24 -7.26
N GLU A 41 -10.23 -3.47 -7.46
CA GLU A 41 -10.60 -4.36 -6.38
C GLU A 41 -9.38 -5.17 -5.93
N VAL A 42 -8.87 -4.91 -4.73
CA VAL A 42 -7.77 -5.68 -4.12
C VAL A 42 -8.31 -6.95 -3.50
N THR A 43 -7.73 -8.10 -3.86
CA THR A 43 -8.11 -9.43 -3.35
C THR A 43 -7.11 -9.98 -2.33
N GLU A 44 -5.84 -9.58 -2.43
CA GLU A 44 -4.78 -10.03 -1.52
C GLU A 44 -3.80 -8.92 -1.19
N VAL A 45 -3.27 -8.94 0.03
CA VAL A 45 -2.20 -8.07 0.50
C VAL A 45 -1.16 -8.88 1.25
N SER A 46 0.12 -8.58 1.01
CA SER A 46 1.24 -9.20 1.70
C SER A 46 2.29 -8.15 2.06
N CYS A 47 2.87 -8.27 3.27
CA CYS A 47 3.80 -7.30 3.82
C CYS A 47 5.08 -7.98 4.29
N GLY A 48 6.22 -7.50 3.78
CA GLY A 48 7.54 -7.87 4.28
C GLY A 48 8.06 -6.87 5.31
N SER A 49 9.37 -6.92 5.61
CA SER A 49 9.96 -6.04 6.64
C SER A 49 9.78 -4.54 6.36
N ARG A 50 9.85 -4.15 5.09
CA ARG A 50 9.80 -2.75 4.63
C ARG A 50 9.18 -2.57 3.24
N HIS A 51 8.41 -3.55 2.77
CA HIS A 51 7.74 -3.49 1.48
C HIS A 51 6.37 -4.17 1.56
N THR A 52 5.49 -3.81 0.64
CA THR A 52 4.13 -4.32 0.55
C THR A 52 3.84 -4.68 -0.89
N ALA A 53 3.05 -5.73 -1.07
CA ALA A 53 2.51 -6.15 -2.34
C ALA A 53 0.99 -6.36 -2.23
N VAL A 54 0.28 -6.09 -3.33
CA VAL A 54 -1.15 -6.39 -3.45
C VAL A 54 -1.47 -7.00 -4.80
N VAL A 55 -2.40 -7.95 -4.80
CA VAL A 55 -3.00 -8.54 -5.99
C VAL A 55 -4.41 -7.99 -6.15
N THR A 56 -4.79 -7.68 -7.39
CA THR A 56 -6.13 -7.20 -7.73
C THR A 56 -6.96 -8.34 -8.32
N ARG A 57 -8.30 -8.20 -8.30
CA ARG A 57 -9.21 -9.14 -8.98
C ARG A 57 -8.89 -9.31 -10.47
N GLY A 58 -8.31 -8.27 -11.10
CA GLY A 58 -7.87 -8.30 -12.49
C GLY A 58 -6.55 -9.05 -12.73
N GLY A 59 -5.94 -9.63 -11.69
CA GLY A 59 -4.66 -10.32 -11.78
C GLY A 59 -3.45 -9.39 -11.83
N GLU A 60 -3.63 -8.09 -11.53
CA GLU A 60 -2.51 -7.14 -11.51
C GLU A 60 -1.80 -7.18 -10.16
N LEU A 61 -0.46 -7.13 -10.20
CA LEU A 61 0.39 -7.05 -9.02
C LEU A 61 0.95 -5.63 -8.87
N TYR A 62 0.82 -5.08 -7.68
CA TYR A 62 1.45 -3.81 -7.29
C TYR A 62 2.39 -4.02 -6.12
N THR A 63 3.56 -3.37 -6.14
CA THR A 63 4.51 -3.39 -5.03
C THR A 63 5.06 -2.00 -4.72
N TRP A 64 5.38 -1.77 -3.45
CA TRP A 64 6.03 -0.54 -3.00
C TRP A 64 6.79 -0.74 -1.68
N GLY A 65 7.56 0.27 -1.30
CA GLY A 65 8.41 0.29 -0.12
C GLY A 65 9.89 0.26 -0.46
N TRP A 66 10.68 -0.38 0.40
CA TRP A 66 12.13 -0.47 0.28
C TRP A 66 12.53 -1.58 -0.70
N GLY A 67 13.21 -1.20 -1.77
CA GLY A 67 13.50 -2.07 -2.92
C GLY A 67 14.98 -2.38 -3.18
N LYS A 68 15.88 -2.16 -2.22
CA LYS A 68 17.34 -2.22 -2.49
C LYS A 68 17.85 -3.62 -2.83
N TYR A 69 17.08 -4.68 -2.59
CA TYR A 69 17.42 -6.04 -3.02
C TYR A 69 16.61 -6.51 -4.23
N GLY A 70 15.89 -5.60 -4.90
CA GLY A 70 15.07 -5.92 -6.06
C GLY A 70 13.74 -6.59 -5.71
N GLN A 71 13.38 -6.68 -4.42
CA GLN A 71 12.14 -7.34 -3.97
C GLN A 71 10.85 -6.71 -4.50
N LEU A 72 10.93 -5.49 -5.04
CA LEU A 72 9.76 -4.86 -5.64
C LEU A 72 9.48 -5.36 -7.06
N GLY A 73 10.45 -5.97 -7.76
CA GLY A 73 10.21 -6.55 -9.09
C GLY A 73 10.08 -5.54 -10.24
N HIS A 74 10.51 -4.29 -10.05
CA HIS A 74 10.42 -3.21 -11.06
C HIS A 74 11.57 -3.21 -12.10
N GLY A 75 12.37 -4.27 -12.15
CA GLY A 75 13.57 -4.35 -12.99
C GLY A 75 14.76 -3.52 -12.47
N ASP A 76 14.67 -2.98 -11.26
CA ASP A 76 15.73 -2.22 -10.60
C ASP A 76 15.77 -2.46 -9.08
N ASN A 77 16.70 -1.78 -8.39
CA ASN A 77 16.86 -1.81 -6.94
C ASN A 77 16.37 -0.50 -6.28
N SER A 78 15.47 0.23 -6.93
CA SER A 78 14.95 1.50 -6.44
C SER A 78 13.88 1.26 -5.38
N SER A 79 13.79 2.15 -4.39
CA SER A 79 12.66 2.14 -3.45
C SER A 79 11.53 2.99 -4.02
N SER A 80 10.29 2.68 -3.65
CA SER A 80 9.12 3.43 -4.08
C SER A 80 8.23 3.74 -2.89
N ASP A 81 7.79 4.99 -2.77
CA ASP A 81 6.85 5.44 -1.74
C ASP A 81 5.38 5.24 -2.14
N ARG A 82 5.13 4.85 -3.39
CA ARG A 82 3.81 4.63 -3.97
C ARG A 82 3.70 3.25 -4.59
N PRO A 83 2.50 2.65 -4.62
CA PRO A 83 2.25 1.44 -5.37
C PRO A 83 2.64 1.62 -6.82
N ARG A 84 3.38 0.66 -7.35
CA ARG A 84 3.70 0.58 -8.77
C ARG A 84 3.31 -0.79 -9.28
N ARG A 85 2.68 -0.82 -10.44
CA ARG A 85 2.32 -2.07 -11.11
C ARG A 85 3.57 -2.77 -11.64
N ILE A 86 3.58 -4.09 -11.59
CA ILE A 86 4.65 -4.91 -12.17
C ILE A 86 4.42 -5.07 -13.67
N GLU A 87 4.99 -4.16 -14.46
CA GLU A 87 4.82 -4.14 -15.92
C GLU A 87 5.33 -5.40 -16.63
N TYR A 88 6.25 -6.14 -16.02
CA TYR A 88 6.72 -7.42 -16.58
C TYR A 88 5.58 -8.44 -16.73
N LEU A 89 4.70 -8.58 -15.73
CA LEU A 89 3.58 -9.51 -15.81
C LEU A 89 2.61 -9.12 -16.93
N VAL A 90 2.34 -7.81 -17.08
CA VAL A 90 1.49 -7.28 -18.15
C VAL A 90 2.09 -7.55 -19.53
N ALA A 91 3.40 -7.34 -19.70
CA ALA A 91 4.09 -7.57 -20.95
C ALA A 91 4.08 -9.04 -21.38
N GLU A 92 4.15 -9.95 -20.42
CA GLU A 92 4.13 -11.40 -20.65
C GLU A 92 2.70 -11.99 -20.66
N GLY A 93 1.66 -11.18 -20.40
CA GLY A 93 0.28 -11.64 -20.32
C GLY A 93 -0.04 -12.50 -19.08
N LEU A 94 0.85 -12.49 -18.07
CA LEU A 94 0.71 -13.26 -16.85
C LEU A 94 -0.21 -12.56 -15.84
N GLN A 95 -0.99 -13.35 -15.11
CA GLN A 95 -1.85 -12.86 -14.03
C GLN A 95 -1.32 -13.32 -12.67
N ALA A 96 -1.16 -12.40 -11.73
CA ALA A 96 -0.84 -12.75 -10.35
C ALA A 96 -2.09 -13.29 -9.65
N GLU A 97 -1.94 -14.45 -9.00
CA GLU A 97 -3.02 -15.09 -8.22
C GLU A 97 -2.80 -14.90 -6.72
N GLU A 98 -1.57 -15.14 -6.25
CA GLU A 98 -1.19 -15.05 -4.84
C GLU A 98 0.16 -14.35 -4.67
N VAL A 99 0.38 -13.72 -3.51
CA VAL A 99 1.65 -13.04 -3.21
C VAL A 99 2.12 -13.22 -1.76
N VAL A 100 3.40 -13.60 -1.61
CA VAL A 100 4.03 -13.76 -0.30
C VAL A 100 5.28 -12.89 -0.17
N CYS A 101 5.22 -11.90 0.72
CA CYS A 101 6.36 -11.07 1.08
C CYS A 101 7.11 -11.65 2.28
N GLY A 102 8.36 -12.08 2.05
CA GLY A 102 9.31 -12.43 3.09
C GLY A 102 10.03 -11.20 3.66
N PRO A 103 11.04 -11.38 4.54
CA PRO A 103 11.75 -10.25 5.12
C PRO A 103 12.37 -9.30 4.07
N TRP A 104 12.89 -9.87 2.98
CA TRP A 104 13.65 -9.17 1.94
C TRP A 104 13.31 -9.65 0.52
N THR A 105 12.25 -10.43 0.36
CA THR A 105 11.94 -11.18 -0.85
C THR A 105 10.45 -11.14 -1.12
N THR A 106 10.04 -11.30 -2.38
CA THR A 106 8.65 -11.42 -2.80
C THR A 106 8.51 -12.66 -3.67
N TYR A 107 7.56 -13.53 -3.34
CA TYR A 107 7.18 -14.69 -4.15
C TYR A 107 5.78 -14.43 -4.71
N VAL A 108 5.58 -14.79 -5.98
CA VAL A 108 4.32 -14.58 -6.69
C VAL A 108 3.94 -15.88 -7.37
N HIS A 109 2.72 -16.34 -7.14
CA HIS A 109 2.12 -17.38 -7.96
C HIS A 109 1.41 -16.72 -9.14
N VAL A 110 1.70 -17.19 -10.36
CA VAL A 110 1.16 -16.59 -11.58
C VAL A 110 0.52 -17.64 -12.47
N LEU A 111 -0.48 -17.21 -13.24
CA LEU A 111 -1.16 -17.98 -14.27
C LEU A 111 -0.86 -17.39 -15.66
N GLU A 112 -0.88 -18.24 -16.67
CA GLU A 112 -0.83 -17.87 -18.11
C GLU A 112 -2.19 -17.44 -18.64
#